data_AF-A0A359CF75-F1
#
_entry.id   AF-A0A359CF75-F1
#
_cell.length_a   1.000
_cell.length_b   1.000
_cell.length_c   1.000
_cell.angle_alpha   90.00
_cell.angle_beta   90.00
_cell.angle_gamma   90.00
#
_symmetry.space_group_name_H-M   'P 1'
#
loop_
_entity.id
_entity.type
_entity.pdbx_description
1 polymer ?
#
loop_
_entity_poly.entity_id
_entity_poly.type
_entity_poly.pdbx_seq_one_letter_code
_entity_poly.pdbx_strand_id
1 'polypeptide(L)'
;EVEYEAYKYGIPLKTRHNEVAPNQFELAPIYGETNLAVDQNLLIMILMEKIATKHHFKLLLHEKPFAGINGSGKHCNWSLATNTGIGLFTPGKKPTENLMFVTFLVNTLMAVYKHNALLKASIMSAQNTHRLGANEAPPAIISIFLGSQISAILDRIEESSQDDEITVEELTKMKLGIAHIPEVFIDNTDRNRTSPFAFTGNRFEFRAVGSSANCSASMTALNVAVANQLINFKNEIDQKTKAGMKKEEAIFDTIRLYIKECKPIRFDGNGYSDEWKEEAKKRGLDCETSVPLIYDAYTSDQSVKMFERLGVLNERELHARNEVMWETYTKKIQIEARVLGDLSMNHIIPVATQYQSMLLDNLFKMRAVFEEQKARNLSKEDAVLIEKIASHISTIETNVNAMVDARKVANKIDDARQKAIAYHDTVAPFFDIIRYHVDKLELIVDNQMWPLPKYRELLFIS
;
A
#
# COMPACT_ATOMS: atom_id res chain seq x y z
N GLU A 1 7.17 19.62 20.05
CA GLU A 1 6.31 20.72 19.56
C GLU A 1 5.05 20.22 18.86
N VAL A 2 5.15 19.33 17.86
CA VAL A 2 3.98 18.76 17.14
C VAL A 2 2.86 18.29 18.07
N GLU A 3 3.19 17.46 19.07
CA GLU A 3 2.23 16.95 20.05
C GLU A 3 1.54 18.06 20.86
N TYR A 4 2.30 19.06 21.31
CA TYR A 4 1.77 20.18 22.06
C TYR A 4 0.81 21.04 21.22
N GLU A 5 1.16 21.32 19.96
CA GLU A 5 0.27 22.04 19.05
C GLU A 5 -0.97 21.21 18.69
N ALA A 6 -0.82 19.91 18.44
CA ALA A 6 -1.95 19.00 18.17
C ALA A 6 -2.98 19.00 19.33
N TYR A 7 -2.53 19.03 20.58
CA TYR A 7 -3.44 19.14 21.73
C TYR A 7 -4.24 20.45 21.76
N LYS A 8 -3.68 21.58 21.29
CA LYS A 8 -4.44 22.84 21.19
C LYS A 8 -5.60 22.75 20.20
N TYR A 9 -5.48 21.89 19.19
CA TYR A 9 -6.54 21.58 18.23
C TYR A 9 -7.44 20.42 18.67
N GLY A 10 -7.30 19.93 19.91
CA GLY A 10 -8.12 18.84 20.44
C GLY A 10 -7.77 17.48 19.85
N ILE A 11 -6.56 17.29 19.32
CA ILE A 11 -6.12 16.03 18.71
C ILE A 11 -5.31 15.23 19.74
N PRO A 12 -5.85 14.13 20.29
CA PRO A 12 -5.23 13.43 21.42
C PRO A 12 -4.14 12.46 20.93
N LEU A 13 -2.97 12.99 20.54
CA LEU A 13 -1.79 12.15 20.28
C LEU A 13 -1.47 11.30 21.50
N LYS A 14 -1.31 9.99 21.29
CA LYS A 14 -1.14 8.99 22.35
C LYS A 14 0.22 8.33 22.32
N THR A 15 0.68 7.95 21.14
CA THR A 15 1.96 7.29 20.94
C THR A 15 2.83 8.09 19.99
N ARG A 16 4.13 8.06 20.24
CA ARG A 16 5.17 8.47 19.30
C ARG A 16 6.42 7.66 19.54
N HIS A 17 7.03 7.16 18.48
CA HIS A 17 8.29 6.43 18.55
C HIS A 17 9.06 6.53 17.24
N ASN A 18 10.33 6.15 17.31
CA ASN A 18 11.12 5.93 16.11
C ASN A 18 10.62 4.66 15.42
N GLU A 19 10.71 4.65 14.10
CA GLU A 19 10.42 3.49 13.29
C GLU A 19 11.70 2.73 12.90
N VAL A 20 11.55 1.64 12.16
CA VAL A 20 12.65 0.74 11.77
C VAL A 20 13.73 1.46 10.95
N ALA A 21 13.36 2.36 10.03
CA ALA A 21 14.34 3.09 9.22
C ALA A 21 14.92 4.33 9.94
N PRO A 22 16.18 4.70 9.64
CA PRO A 22 16.77 5.94 10.15
C PRO A 22 15.92 7.16 9.78
N ASN A 23 15.77 8.11 10.71
CA ASN A 23 14.97 9.32 10.55
C ASN A 23 13.49 9.06 10.19
N GLN A 24 12.99 7.84 10.47
CA GLN A 24 11.59 7.49 10.34
C GLN A 24 10.93 7.49 11.72
N PHE A 25 9.72 8.06 11.80
CA PHE A 25 9.00 8.22 13.05
C PHE A 25 7.51 7.93 12.85
N GLU A 26 6.87 7.43 13.89
CA GLU A 26 5.44 7.22 13.96
C GLU A 26 4.83 8.12 15.05
N LEU A 27 3.60 8.58 14.82
CA LEU A 27 2.71 9.06 15.85
C LEU A 27 1.30 8.52 15.60
N ALA A 28 0.56 8.22 16.67
CA ALA A 28 -0.84 7.84 16.56
C ALA A 28 -1.71 8.56 17.61
N PRO A 29 -2.86 9.13 17.21
CA PRO A 29 -3.87 9.61 18.15
C PRO A 29 -4.68 8.47 18.74
N ILE A 30 -5.42 8.77 19.82
CA ILE A 30 -6.53 7.93 20.26
C ILE A 30 -7.56 7.85 19.11
N TYR A 31 -8.14 6.68 18.89
CA TYR A 31 -9.18 6.49 17.89
C TYR A 31 -10.39 7.40 18.16
N GLY A 32 -11.15 7.70 17.10
CA GLY A 32 -12.33 8.55 17.17
C GLY A 32 -13.33 8.21 16.07
N GLU A 33 -14.39 9.00 15.99
CA GLU A 33 -15.36 8.91 14.89
C GLU A 33 -14.65 9.14 13.55
N THR A 34 -14.97 8.32 12.54
CA THR A 34 -14.18 8.22 11.31
C THR A 34 -13.99 9.57 10.62
N ASN A 35 -15.05 10.37 10.52
CA ASN A 35 -14.96 11.68 9.87
C ASN A 35 -13.99 12.61 10.62
N LEU A 36 -14.18 12.75 11.93
CA LEU A 36 -13.30 13.56 12.77
C LEU A 36 -11.84 13.07 12.74
N ALA A 37 -11.62 11.75 12.77
CA ALA A 37 -10.27 11.18 12.73
C ALA A 37 -9.53 11.51 11.42
N VAL A 38 -10.25 11.53 10.29
CA VAL A 38 -9.70 11.96 8.99
C VAL A 38 -9.33 13.44 9.02
N ASP A 39 -10.22 14.31 9.50
CA ASP A 39 -9.96 15.75 9.59
C ASP A 39 -8.75 16.05 10.50
N GLN A 40 -8.68 15.37 11.64
CA GLN A 40 -7.55 15.48 12.56
C GLN A 40 -6.26 14.99 11.92
N ASN A 41 -6.27 13.90 11.14
CA ASN A 41 -5.09 13.43 10.43
C ASN A 41 -4.55 14.47 9.43
N LEU A 42 -5.44 15.07 8.63
CA LEU A 42 -5.07 16.10 7.66
C LEU A 42 -4.49 17.34 8.37
N LEU A 43 -5.09 17.74 9.49
CA LEU A 43 -4.59 18.86 10.27
C LEU A 43 -3.21 18.55 10.89
N ILE A 44 -2.99 17.34 11.40
CA ILE A 44 -1.67 16.90 11.89
C ILE A 44 -0.63 16.99 10.77
N MET A 45 -0.92 16.53 9.55
CA MET A 45 0.02 16.60 8.42
C MET A 45 0.46 18.05 8.15
N ILE A 46 -0.49 19.00 8.14
CA ILE A 46 -0.22 20.43 7.95
C ILE A 46 0.61 20.99 9.11
N LEU A 47 0.28 20.63 10.35
CA LEU A 47 1.03 21.07 11.53
C LEU A 47 2.47 20.55 11.50
N MET A 48 2.67 19.27 11.18
CA MET A 48 4.00 18.67 11.08
C MET A 48 4.85 19.37 10.02
N GLU A 49 4.29 19.69 8.85
CA GLU A 49 5.05 20.36 7.79
C GLU A 49 5.52 21.77 8.20
N LYS A 50 4.63 22.55 8.83
CA LYS A 50 4.96 23.89 9.33
C LYS A 50 6.00 23.84 10.46
N ILE A 51 5.83 22.92 11.41
CA ILE A 51 6.72 22.79 12.56
C ILE A 51 8.08 22.24 12.12
N ALA A 52 8.13 21.27 11.20
CA ALA A 52 9.39 20.76 10.66
C ALA A 52 10.24 21.90 10.09
N THR A 53 9.64 22.77 9.27
CA THR A 53 10.32 23.93 8.67
C THR A 53 10.86 24.89 9.75
N LYS A 54 10.09 25.14 10.82
CA LYS A 54 10.53 25.96 11.97
C LYS A 54 11.75 25.38 12.67
N HIS A 55 11.88 24.06 12.70
CA HIS A 55 13.01 23.35 13.31
C HIS A 55 14.13 23.01 12.32
N HIS A 56 14.15 23.66 11.15
CA HIS A 56 15.13 23.41 10.08
C HIS A 56 15.13 21.97 9.55
N PHE A 57 14.01 21.25 9.69
CA PHE A 57 13.79 19.94 9.11
C PHE A 57 12.92 20.03 7.85
N LYS A 58 13.10 19.07 6.94
CA LYS A 58 12.13 18.80 5.87
C LYS A 58 11.38 17.51 6.19
N LEU A 59 10.06 17.64 6.37
CA LEU A 59 9.18 16.48 6.51
C LEU A 59 9.01 15.78 5.15
N LEU A 60 9.22 14.46 5.13
CA LEU A 60 8.98 13.61 3.96
C LEU A 60 7.80 12.67 4.25
N LEU A 61 6.66 12.95 3.65
CA LEU A 61 5.46 12.08 3.71
C LEU A 61 5.34 11.15 2.51
N HIS A 62 6.34 11.13 1.62
CA HIS A 62 6.38 10.18 0.51
C HIS A 62 6.45 8.75 1.06
N GLU A 63 5.72 7.83 0.44
CA GLU A 63 5.60 6.44 0.88
C GLU A 63 6.91 5.66 0.82
N LYS A 64 7.81 6.06 -0.07
CA LYS A 64 9.14 5.48 -0.23
C LYS A 64 10.18 6.57 -0.51
N PRO A 65 10.59 7.36 0.49
CA PRO A 65 11.50 8.49 0.24
C PRO A 65 12.90 8.03 -0.16
N PHE A 66 13.33 6.88 0.36
CA PHE A 66 14.62 6.26 0.06
C PHE A 66 14.43 4.80 -0.36
N ALA A 67 14.98 4.41 -1.52
CA ALA A 67 15.01 3.02 -1.95
C ALA A 67 15.85 2.13 -1.01
N GLY A 68 15.54 0.84 -0.94
CA GLY A 68 16.32 -0.13 -0.17
C GLY A 68 16.06 -0.17 1.35
N ILE A 69 15.35 0.82 1.92
CA ILE A 69 14.97 0.85 3.35
C ILE A 69 13.45 0.81 3.54
N ASN A 70 12.94 0.71 4.77
CA ASN A 70 11.49 0.67 5.03
C ASN A 70 10.77 1.91 4.44
N GLY A 71 9.55 1.70 3.94
CA GLY A 71 8.70 2.79 3.49
C GLY A 71 7.79 3.30 4.61
N SER A 72 7.12 4.42 4.37
CA SER A 72 6.20 5.06 5.33
C SER A 72 4.75 4.77 4.96
N GLY A 73 3.99 4.15 5.87
CA GLY A 73 2.56 3.87 5.71
C GLY A 73 1.68 4.76 6.60
N LYS A 74 0.35 4.63 6.46
CA LYS A 74 -0.63 5.25 7.35
C LYS A 74 -1.73 4.26 7.69
N HIS A 75 -1.46 3.40 8.66
CA HIS A 75 -2.39 2.33 8.99
C HIS A 75 -3.73 2.89 9.50
N CYS A 76 -4.83 2.43 8.92
CA CYS A 76 -6.17 2.80 9.35
C CYS A 76 -6.74 1.70 10.24
N ASN A 77 -6.70 1.90 11.55
CA ASN A 77 -7.36 1.04 12.52
C ASN A 77 -8.87 1.32 12.47
N TRP A 78 -9.64 0.36 11.95
CA TRP A 78 -11.07 0.47 11.68
C TRP A 78 -11.87 -0.48 12.56
N SER A 79 -12.91 0.05 13.21
CA SER A 79 -13.85 -0.72 14.01
C SER A 79 -15.25 -0.14 13.90
N LEU A 80 -16.25 -0.94 14.31
CA LEU A 80 -17.64 -0.51 14.37
C LEU A 80 -18.15 -0.66 15.80
N ALA A 81 -18.90 0.35 16.26
CA ALA A 81 -19.56 0.33 17.55
C ALA A 81 -20.98 0.88 17.42
N THR A 82 -21.88 0.41 18.29
CA THR A 82 -23.23 0.96 18.40
C THR A 82 -23.22 2.27 19.18
N ASN A 83 -24.29 3.06 19.04
CA ASN A 83 -24.55 4.23 19.89
C ASN A 83 -24.70 3.90 21.39
N THR A 84 -24.86 2.62 21.74
CA THR A 84 -24.89 2.13 23.13
C THR A 84 -23.53 1.68 23.66
N GLY A 85 -22.45 1.86 22.88
CA GLY A 85 -21.09 1.54 23.29
C GLY A 85 -20.67 0.08 23.07
N ILE A 86 -21.46 -0.71 22.32
CA ILE A 86 -21.14 -2.11 22.04
C ILE A 86 -20.20 -2.18 20.83
N GLY A 87 -18.98 -2.66 21.03
CA GLY A 87 -18.03 -2.92 19.95
C GLY A 87 -18.39 -4.19 19.17
N LEU A 88 -18.61 -4.06 17.86
CA LEU A 88 -19.13 -5.14 17.01
C LEU A 88 -18.06 -6.16 16.59
N PHE A 89 -16.79 -5.80 16.76
CA PHE A 89 -15.64 -6.67 16.54
C PHE A 89 -15.00 -7.18 17.84
N THR A 90 -15.66 -6.98 18.97
CA THR A 90 -15.21 -7.54 20.26
C THR A 90 -16.01 -8.80 20.55
N PRO A 91 -15.35 -9.96 20.77
CA PRO A 91 -16.01 -11.16 21.25
C PRO A 91 -16.76 -10.89 22.56
N GLY A 92 -17.93 -11.49 22.72
CA GLY A 92 -18.75 -11.37 23.92
C GLY A 92 -18.60 -12.56 24.87
N LYS A 93 -19.38 -12.52 25.96
CA LYS A 93 -19.43 -13.59 26.97
C LYS A 93 -20.59 -14.54 26.71
N LYS A 94 -21.66 -14.03 26.09
CA LYS A 94 -22.88 -14.81 25.81
C LYS A 94 -22.86 -15.35 24.39
N PRO A 95 -23.49 -16.51 24.12
CA PRO A 95 -23.61 -17.04 22.76
C PRO A 95 -24.22 -16.05 21.76
N THR A 96 -25.17 -15.22 22.20
CA THR A 96 -25.80 -14.18 21.37
C THR A 96 -24.84 -13.05 21.00
N GLU A 97 -23.93 -12.69 21.90
CA GLU A 97 -22.91 -11.65 21.68
C GLU A 97 -21.82 -12.18 20.75
N ASN A 98 -21.42 -13.45 20.91
CA ASN A 98 -20.49 -14.11 20.01
C ASN A 98 -21.08 -14.33 18.62
N LEU A 99 -22.37 -14.64 18.51
CA LEU A 99 -23.04 -14.71 17.21
C LEU A 99 -23.02 -13.35 16.51
N MET A 100 -23.28 -12.26 17.23
CA MET A 100 -23.17 -10.90 16.70
C MET A 100 -21.74 -10.61 16.21
N PHE A 101 -20.73 -10.91 17.03
CA PHE A 101 -19.32 -10.77 16.64
C PHE A 101 -19.01 -11.51 15.33
N VAL A 102 -19.33 -12.80 15.25
CA VAL A 102 -19.09 -13.63 14.05
C VAL A 102 -19.88 -13.07 12.85
N THR A 103 -21.10 -12.58 13.07
CA THR A 103 -21.92 -11.96 12.01
C THR A 103 -21.21 -10.78 11.37
N PHE A 104 -20.70 -9.84 12.18
CA PHE A 104 -20.00 -8.65 11.66
C PHE A 104 -18.62 -8.99 11.09
N LEU A 105 -17.90 -9.91 11.72
CA LEU A 105 -16.63 -10.43 11.23
C LEU A 105 -16.79 -10.99 9.80
N VAL A 106 -17.68 -11.97 9.61
CA VAL A 106 -17.88 -12.64 8.32
C VAL A 106 -18.44 -11.71 7.26
N ASN A 107 -19.35 -10.79 7.61
CA ASN A 107 -19.81 -9.78 6.67
C ASN A 107 -18.69 -8.82 6.25
N THR A 108 -17.74 -8.52 7.12
CA THR A 108 -16.56 -7.73 6.74
C THR A 108 -15.68 -8.51 5.77
N LEU A 109 -15.44 -9.81 6.01
CA LEU A 109 -14.70 -10.67 5.08
C LEU A 109 -15.35 -10.72 3.71
N MET A 110 -16.67 -10.90 3.67
CA MET A 110 -17.47 -10.89 2.44
C MET A 110 -17.36 -9.57 1.68
N ALA A 111 -17.45 -8.44 2.38
CA ALA A 111 -17.35 -7.12 1.77
C ALA A 111 -15.97 -6.91 1.13
N VAL A 112 -14.89 -7.22 1.88
CA VAL A 112 -13.52 -7.10 1.38
C VAL A 112 -13.27 -8.09 0.25
N TYR A 113 -13.77 -9.33 0.33
CA TYR A 113 -13.65 -10.32 -0.74
C TYR A 113 -14.32 -9.83 -2.04
N LYS A 114 -15.59 -9.41 -1.96
CA LYS A 114 -16.37 -8.96 -3.12
C LYS A 114 -15.84 -7.66 -3.73
N HIS A 115 -15.19 -6.82 -2.94
CA HIS A 115 -14.74 -5.49 -3.38
C HIS A 115 -13.21 -5.32 -3.28
N ASN A 116 -12.44 -6.41 -3.34
CA ASN A 116 -10.99 -6.39 -3.13
C ASN A 116 -10.27 -5.46 -4.14
N ALA A 117 -10.71 -5.43 -5.41
CA ALA A 117 -10.20 -4.53 -6.42
C ALA A 117 -10.47 -3.04 -6.10
N LEU A 118 -11.67 -2.72 -5.62
CA LEU A 118 -12.04 -1.35 -5.22
C LEU A 118 -11.23 -0.89 -4.00
N LEU A 119 -11.05 -1.75 -2.99
CA LEU A 119 -10.23 -1.43 -1.83
C LEU A 119 -8.78 -1.19 -2.25
N LYS A 120 -8.25 -1.99 -3.18
CA LYS A 120 -6.93 -1.76 -3.76
C LYS A 120 -6.86 -0.42 -4.49
N ALA A 121 -7.81 -0.11 -5.37
CA ALA A 121 -7.85 1.17 -6.08
C ALA A 121 -7.86 2.38 -5.13
N SER A 122 -8.53 2.25 -3.98
CA SER A 122 -8.61 3.30 -2.96
C SER A 122 -7.30 3.62 -2.22
N ILE A 123 -6.27 2.79 -2.39
CA ILE A 123 -4.95 3.00 -1.77
C ILE A 123 -3.83 3.19 -2.80
N MET A 124 -4.09 2.96 -4.10
CA MET A 124 -3.04 3.01 -5.11
C MET A 124 -2.73 4.45 -5.52
N SER A 125 -1.44 4.76 -5.58
CA SER A 125 -0.89 5.99 -6.14
C SER A 125 0.47 5.71 -6.76
N ALA A 126 0.98 6.63 -7.57
CA ALA A 126 2.34 6.55 -8.11
C ALA A 126 3.37 6.36 -6.99
N GLN A 127 3.20 7.01 -5.85
CA GLN A 127 4.15 6.92 -4.73
C GLN A 127 4.00 5.61 -3.96
N ASN A 128 2.76 5.20 -3.67
CA ASN A 128 2.50 4.01 -2.84
C ASN A 128 2.91 2.72 -3.58
N THR A 129 2.99 2.73 -4.92
CA THR A 129 3.52 1.60 -5.70
C THR A 129 4.97 1.28 -5.38
N HIS A 130 5.78 2.28 -5.01
CA HIS A 130 7.18 2.06 -4.60
C HIS A 130 7.30 1.47 -3.19
N ARG A 131 6.22 1.52 -2.41
CA ARG A 131 6.18 1.02 -1.03
C ARG A 131 5.63 -0.39 -0.96
N LEU A 132 4.47 -0.64 -1.57
CA LEU A 132 3.75 -1.91 -1.42
C LEU A 132 4.55 -3.09 -1.97
N GLY A 133 4.53 -4.21 -1.24
CA GLY A 133 5.21 -5.46 -1.61
C GLY A 133 6.69 -5.53 -1.21
N ALA A 134 7.18 -4.61 -0.38
CA ALA A 134 8.57 -4.59 0.09
C ALA A 134 8.69 -4.06 1.53
N ASN A 135 9.73 -4.51 2.25
CA ASN A 135 10.19 -3.95 3.54
C ASN A 135 9.06 -3.60 4.52
N GLU A 136 8.33 -4.63 4.97
CA GLU A 136 7.19 -4.55 5.90
C GLU A 136 5.90 -3.91 5.38
N ALA A 137 5.87 -3.40 4.15
CA ALA A 137 4.64 -2.94 3.53
C ALA A 137 3.94 -4.07 2.76
N PRO A 138 2.62 -4.27 2.94
CA PRO A 138 1.90 -5.37 2.34
C PRO A 138 1.94 -5.34 0.79
N PRO A 139 1.83 -6.49 0.10
CA PRO A 139 1.70 -6.51 -1.35
C PRO A 139 0.39 -5.83 -1.78
N ALA A 140 0.33 -5.41 -3.04
CA ALA A 140 -0.89 -4.90 -3.67
C ALA A 140 -1.88 -6.03 -4.05
N ILE A 141 -2.06 -7.00 -3.15
CA ILE A 141 -3.06 -8.07 -3.26
C ILE A 141 -3.84 -8.04 -1.96
N ILE A 142 -5.07 -7.54 -2.00
CA ILE A 142 -5.90 -7.40 -0.79
C ILE A 142 -6.29 -8.79 -0.30
N SER A 143 -5.84 -9.12 0.91
CA SER A 143 -6.15 -10.34 1.64
C SER A 143 -6.30 -10.04 3.13
N ILE A 144 -6.94 -10.96 3.86
CA ILE A 144 -7.27 -10.76 5.26
C ILE A 144 -6.51 -11.75 6.13
N PHE A 145 -5.76 -11.20 7.09
CA PHE A 145 -5.18 -11.95 8.19
C PHE A 145 -6.17 -12.02 9.35
N LEU A 146 -6.48 -13.23 9.82
CA LEU A 146 -7.36 -13.44 10.97
C LEU A 146 -6.61 -14.01 12.19
N GLY A 147 -5.47 -14.66 11.94
CA GLY A 147 -4.77 -15.44 12.92
C GLY A 147 -5.41 -16.82 13.13
N SER A 148 -4.59 -17.77 13.58
CA SER A 148 -4.94 -19.20 13.65
C SER A 148 -6.20 -19.50 14.46
N GLN A 149 -6.43 -18.78 15.56
CA GLN A 149 -7.57 -19.03 16.44
C GLN A 149 -8.90 -18.65 15.79
N ILE A 150 -9.00 -17.45 15.22
CA ILE A 150 -10.21 -16.99 14.53
C ILE A 150 -10.41 -17.81 13.26
N SER A 151 -9.35 -18.08 12.50
CA SER A 151 -9.39 -18.97 11.33
C SER A 151 -10.00 -20.34 11.69
N ALA A 152 -9.50 -20.99 12.75
CA ALA A 152 -10.01 -22.28 13.18
C ALA A 152 -11.47 -22.25 13.66
N ILE A 153 -11.93 -21.14 14.25
CA ILE A 153 -13.34 -20.96 14.62
C ILE A 153 -14.22 -20.93 13.37
N LEU A 154 -13.83 -20.17 12.34
CA LEU A 154 -14.58 -20.08 11.10
C LEU A 154 -14.59 -21.43 10.36
N ASP A 155 -13.45 -22.13 10.33
CA ASP A 155 -13.34 -23.45 9.69
C ASP A 155 -14.25 -24.48 10.37
N ARG A 156 -14.36 -24.47 11.70
CA ARG A 156 -15.31 -25.32 12.44
C ARG A 156 -16.77 -25.02 12.11
N ILE A 157 -17.11 -23.75 11.90
CA ILE A 157 -18.48 -23.37 11.51
C ILE A 157 -18.77 -23.87 10.09
N GLU A 158 -17.80 -23.78 9.18
CA GLU A 158 -17.92 -24.32 7.82
C GLU A 158 -18.06 -25.86 7.81
N GLU A 159 -17.23 -26.58 8.57
CA GLU A 159 -17.18 -28.05 8.60
C GLU A 159 -18.35 -28.71 9.34
N SER A 160 -19.09 -27.94 10.13
CA SER A 160 -20.14 -28.47 11.01
C SER A 160 -21.38 -29.02 10.30
N SER A 161 -21.37 -29.16 8.97
CA SER A 161 -22.41 -29.84 8.20
C SER A 161 -21.89 -30.31 6.83
N GLN A 162 -22.04 -31.59 6.51
CA GLN A 162 -21.79 -32.12 5.15
C GLN A 162 -23.00 -31.96 4.21
N ASP A 163 -24.20 -31.67 4.75
CA ASP A 163 -25.44 -31.48 3.99
C ASP A 163 -25.94 -30.01 4.02
N ASP A 164 -26.59 -29.58 2.93
CA ASP A 164 -27.11 -28.22 2.77
C ASP A 164 -28.28 -27.91 3.72
N GLU A 165 -28.98 -28.93 4.25
CA GLU A 165 -30.00 -28.79 5.30
C GLU A 165 -29.37 -28.88 6.70
N ILE A 166 -29.55 -27.84 7.53
CA ILE A 166 -29.01 -27.81 8.89
C ILE A 166 -29.88 -28.68 9.80
N THR A 167 -29.32 -29.76 10.33
CA THR A 167 -29.97 -30.57 11.37
C THR A 167 -29.92 -29.89 12.74
N VAL A 168 -30.82 -30.28 13.64
CA VAL A 168 -30.86 -29.76 15.03
C VAL A 168 -29.55 -30.04 15.79
N GLU A 169 -28.89 -31.16 15.49
CA GLU A 169 -27.60 -31.52 16.09
C GLU A 169 -26.47 -30.62 15.59
N GLU A 170 -26.43 -30.29 14.30
CA GLU A 170 -25.45 -29.38 13.71
C GLU A 170 -25.63 -27.95 14.21
N LEU A 171 -26.87 -27.49 14.32
CA LEU A 171 -27.21 -26.20 14.91
C LEU A 171 -26.79 -26.11 16.39
N THR A 172 -26.80 -27.25 17.10
CA THR A 172 -26.30 -27.37 18.47
C THR A 172 -24.77 -27.34 18.51
N LYS A 173 -24.08 -28.05 17.61
CA LYS A 173 -22.61 -28.00 17.48
C LYS A 173 -22.10 -26.61 17.10
N MET A 174 -22.77 -25.91 16.20
CA MET A 174 -22.44 -24.52 15.83
C MET A 174 -22.61 -23.58 17.02
N LYS A 175 -23.72 -23.71 17.78
CA LYS A 175 -23.94 -22.94 19.02
C LYS A 175 -22.84 -23.20 20.06
N LEU A 176 -22.37 -24.44 20.18
CA LEU A 176 -21.25 -24.80 21.07
C LEU A 176 -19.93 -24.18 20.59
N GLY A 177 -19.66 -24.14 19.28
CA GLY A 177 -18.48 -23.49 18.71
C GLY A 177 -18.43 -21.98 18.98
N ILE A 178 -19.57 -21.30 18.88
CA ILE A 178 -19.71 -19.86 19.19
C ILE A 178 -19.72 -19.58 20.70
N ALA A 179 -20.18 -20.51 21.53
CA ALA A 179 -20.20 -20.32 22.99
C ALA A 179 -18.80 -20.24 23.62
N HIS A 180 -17.76 -20.77 22.97
CA HIS A 180 -16.40 -20.89 23.51
C HIS A 180 -15.36 -20.01 22.80
N ILE A 181 -15.73 -18.82 22.31
CA ILE A 181 -14.75 -17.83 21.82
C ILE A 181 -14.06 -17.19 23.02
N PRO A 182 -12.73 -17.33 23.21
CA PRO A 182 -12.02 -16.75 24.35
C PRO A 182 -12.12 -15.22 24.38
N GLU A 183 -12.35 -14.64 25.56
CA GLU A 183 -12.39 -13.17 25.78
C GLU A 183 -11.04 -12.49 25.51
N VAL A 184 -9.96 -13.26 25.64
CA VAL A 184 -8.59 -12.75 25.73
C VAL A 184 -7.83 -13.18 24.49
N PHE A 185 -8.06 -12.47 23.39
CA PHE A 185 -7.07 -12.36 22.32
C PHE A 185 -6.00 -11.34 22.75
N ILE A 186 -5.28 -11.62 23.85
CA ILE A 186 -4.05 -10.86 24.16
C ILE A 186 -3.10 -11.13 23.01
N ASP A 187 -2.88 -10.09 22.19
CA ASP A 187 -1.64 -9.68 21.50
C ASP A 187 -0.63 -10.78 21.10
N ASN A 188 -1.12 -11.99 20.82
CA ASN A 188 -0.41 -13.13 20.27
C ASN A 188 -0.70 -13.23 18.77
N THR A 189 -1.06 -12.11 18.13
CA THR A 189 -0.97 -12.02 16.68
C THR A 189 0.49 -12.22 16.36
N ASP A 190 0.81 -13.43 15.90
CA ASP A 190 1.82 -13.67 14.89
C ASP A 190 1.79 -12.45 13.96
N ARG A 191 2.74 -11.52 14.17
CA ARG A 191 2.68 -10.16 13.59
C ARG A 191 3.06 -10.30 12.14
N ASN A 192 2.17 -10.88 11.35
CA ASN A 192 2.30 -10.94 9.93
C ASN A 192 2.03 -9.53 9.39
N ARG A 193 3.06 -8.68 9.49
CA ARG A 193 3.07 -7.28 9.02
C ARG A 193 2.83 -7.18 7.51
N THR A 194 2.92 -8.30 6.79
CA THR A 194 2.76 -8.39 5.34
C THR A 194 1.29 -8.43 4.89
N SER A 195 0.32 -8.58 5.80
CA SER A 195 -1.09 -8.56 5.42
C SER A 195 -1.62 -7.13 5.23
N PRO A 196 -2.34 -6.84 4.12
CA PRO A 196 -2.90 -5.51 3.89
C PRO A 196 -4.10 -5.19 4.80
N PHE A 197 -4.88 -6.19 5.22
CA PHE A 197 -6.03 -6.01 6.10
C PHE A 197 -6.00 -7.06 7.21
N ALA A 198 -5.71 -6.66 8.44
CA ALA A 198 -5.47 -7.62 9.54
C ALA A 198 -6.47 -7.45 10.67
N PHE A 199 -7.06 -8.53 11.16
CA PHE A 199 -7.83 -8.52 12.39
C PHE A 199 -6.87 -8.53 13.59
N THR A 200 -6.92 -7.49 14.42
CA THR A 200 -5.99 -7.29 15.55
C THR A 200 -6.73 -7.37 16.89
N GLY A 201 -7.60 -8.38 17.04
CA GLY A 201 -8.29 -8.72 18.28
C GLY A 201 -9.68 -8.09 18.46
N ASN A 202 -9.81 -6.77 18.28
CA ASN A 202 -11.09 -6.06 18.45
C ASN A 202 -11.42 -5.06 17.33
N ARG A 203 -10.64 -5.07 16.26
CA ARG A 203 -10.69 -4.15 15.12
C ARG A 203 -9.93 -4.74 13.95
N PHE A 204 -10.09 -4.13 12.78
CA PHE A 204 -9.22 -4.39 11.64
C PHE A 204 -8.21 -3.27 11.45
N GLU A 205 -7.05 -3.61 10.93
CA GLU A 205 -5.99 -2.66 10.57
C GLU A 205 -5.79 -2.71 9.06
N PHE A 206 -6.13 -1.62 8.37
CA PHE A 206 -5.88 -1.45 6.94
C PHE A 206 -4.50 -0.82 6.71
N ARG A 207 -3.51 -1.67 6.43
CA ARG A 207 -2.07 -1.31 6.36
C ARG A 207 -1.62 -0.80 4.99
N ALA A 208 -2.41 -1.04 3.95
CA ALA A 208 -2.06 -0.70 2.58
C ALA A 208 -2.14 0.81 2.26
N VAL A 209 -2.73 1.63 3.13
CA VAL A 209 -2.87 3.08 2.93
C VAL A 209 -1.50 3.78 3.00
N GLY A 210 -1.22 4.65 2.03
CA GLY A 210 0.03 5.41 1.93
C GLY A 210 0.15 6.54 2.96
N SER A 211 1.38 6.89 3.35
CA SER A 211 1.66 7.96 4.32
C SER A 211 1.23 9.36 3.87
N SER A 212 1.26 9.64 2.58
CA SER A 212 0.78 10.92 2.03
C SER A 212 -0.73 10.95 1.78
N ALA A 213 -1.37 9.78 1.74
CA ALA A 213 -2.77 9.64 1.33
C ALA A 213 -3.74 10.31 2.32
N ASN A 214 -4.81 10.90 1.79
CA ASN A 214 -5.98 11.24 2.58
C ASN A 214 -6.79 9.95 2.84
N CYS A 215 -6.93 9.57 4.12
CA CYS A 215 -7.60 8.32 4.49
C CYS A 215 -9.07 8.25 4.07
N SER A 216 -9.72 9.38 3.77
CA SER A 216 -11.14 9.42 3.36
C SER A 216 -11.43 8.50 2.17
N ALA A 217 -10.56 8.42 1.16
CA ALA A 217 -10.80 7.59 -0.01
C ALA A 217 -10.89 6.11 0.36
N SER A 218 -9.91 5.64 1.16
CA SER A 218 -9.83 4.25 1.61
C SER A 218 -10.93 3.90 2.62
N MET A 219 -11.25 4.82 3.53
CA MET A 219 -12.34 4.64 4.49
C MET A 219 -13.72 4.70 3.82
N THR A 220 -13.90 5.53 2.80
CA THR A 220 -15.14 5.55 2.00
C THR A 220 -15.33 4.21 1.29
N ALA A 221 -14.31 3.72 0.57
CA ALA A 221 -14.40 2.44 -0.12
C ALA A 221 -14.74 1.28 0.84
N LEU A 222 -14.05 1.22 1.99
CA LEU A 222 -14.29 0.20 3.02
C LEU A 222 -15.69 0.30 3.64
N ASN A 223 -16.09 1.49 4.10
CA ASN A 223 -17.38 1.69 4.76
C ASN A 223 -18.56 1.43 3.81
N VAL A 224 -18.46 1.86 2.54
CA VAL A 224 -19.49 1.61 1.53
C VAL A 224 -19.58 0.13 1.20
N ALA A 225 -18.45 -0.57 1.02
CA ALA A 225 -18.42 -2.02 0.79
C ALA A 225 -19.08 -2.79 1.94
N VAL A 226 -18.73 -2.45 3.20
CA VAL A 226 -19.30 -3.10 4.38
C VAL A 226 -20.78 -2.76 4.53
N ALA A 227 -21.20 -1.51 4.34
CA ALA A 227 -22.61 -1.12 4.38
C ALA A 227 -23.45 -1.87 3.34
N ASN A 228 -22.94 -1.97 2.11
CA ASN A 228 -23.57 -2.71 1.02
C ASN A 228 -23.79 -4.18 1.39
N GLN A 229 -22.77 -4.81 1.96
CA GLN A 229 -22.80 -6.20 2.38
C GLN A 229 -23.76 -6.43 3.56
N LEU A 230 -23.79 -5.53 4.55
CA LEU A 230 -24.73 -5.62 5.68
C LEU A 230 -26.19 -5.48 5.26
N ILE A 231 -26.49 -4.61 4.28
CA ILE A 231 -27.84 -4.49 3.70
C ILE A 231 -28.23 -5.78 2.97
N ASN A 232 -27.33 -6.33 2.15
CA ASN A 232 -27.58 -7.60 1.46
C ASN A 232 -27.86 -8.73 2.45
N PHE A 233 -27.02 -8.85 3.48
CA PHE A 233 -27.20 -9.82 4.55
C PHE A 233 -28.56 -9.64 5.24
N LYS A 234 -28.93 -8.42 5.62
CA LYS A 234 -30.23 -8.16 6.26
C LYS A 234 -31.41 -8.58 5.39
N ASN A 235 -31.35 -8.31 4.09
CA ASN A 235 -32.39 -8.70 3.14
C ASN A 235 -32.51 -10.24 3.05
N GLU A 236 -31.39 -10.96 3.05
CA GLU A 236 -31.37 -12.43 3.03
C GLU A 236 -31.98 -13.01 4.33
N ILE A 237 -31.61 -12.45 5.50
CA ILE A 237 -32.20 -12.86 6.78
C ILE A 237 -33.72 -12.61 6.82
N ASP A 238 -34.18 -11.48 6.28
CA ASP A 238 -35.62 -11.18 6.22
C ASP A 238 -36.38 -12.13 5.30
N GLN A 239 -35.77 -12.55 4.18
CA GLN A 239 -36.36 -13.55 3.28
C GLN A 239 -36.47 -14.91 3.96
N LYS A 240 -35.40 -15.40 4.59
CA LYS A 240 -35.40 -16.68 5.32
C LYS A 240 -36.38 -16.69 6.49
N THR A 241 -36.47 -15.57 7.23
CA THR A 241 -37.40 -15.43 8.36
C THR A 241 -38.86 -15.40 7.89
N LYS A 242 -39.15 -14.73 6.75
CA LYS A 242 -40.49 -14.75 6.13
C LYS A 242 -40.89 -16.14 5.63
N ALA A 243 -39.91 -16.96 5.23
CA ALA A 243 -40.12 -18.35 4.86
C ALA A 243 -40.34 -19.30 6.07
N GLY A 244 -40.31 -18.77 7.30
CA GLY A 244 -40.62 -19.53 8.53
C GLY A 244 -39.40 -19.96 9.35
N MET A 245 -38.18 -19.65 8.89
CA MET A 245 -36.95 -19.96 9.64
C MET A 245 -36.82 -19.06 10.87
N LYS A 246 -36.30 -19.59 11.98
CA LYS A 246 -36.02 -18.75 13.16
C LYS A 246 -34.88 -17.79 12.84
N LYS A 247 -34.89 -16.60 13.45
CA LYS A 247 -33.89 -15.55 13.19
C LYS A 247 -32.46 -16.04 13.41
N GLU A 248 -32.20 -16.71 14.53
CA GLU A 248 -30.87 -17.20 14.86
C GLU A 248 -30.41 -18.25 13.84
N GLU A 249 -31.30 -19.16 13.46
CA GLU A 249 -31.05 -20.20 12.45
C GLU A 249 -30.74 -19.59 11.08
N ALA A 250 -31.51 -18.57 10.64
CA ALA A 250 -31.25 -17.85 9.41
C ALA A 250 -29.89 -17.15 9.41
N ILE A 251 -29.48 -16.58 10.56
CA ILE A 251 -28.17 -15.94 10.71
C ILE A 251 -27.06 -17.00 10.60
N PHE A 252 -27.18 -18.12 11.32
CA PHE A 252 -26.20 -19.21 11.29
C PHE A 252 -26.03 -19.78 9.88
N ASP A 253 -27.14 -20.11 9.21
CA ASP A 253 -27.13 -20.64 7.85
C ASP A 253 -26.42 -19.70 6.87
N THR A 254 -26.78 -18.42 6.92
CA THR A 254 -26.20 -17.41 6.02
C THR A 254 -24.70 -17.20 6.29
N ILE A 255 -24.30 -17.15 7.56
CA ILE A 255 -22.89 -17.00 7.96
C ILE A 255 -22.06 -18.19 7.48
N ARG A 256 -22.57 -19.43 7.62
CA ARG A 256 -21.91 -20.64 7.12
C ARG A 256 -21.61 -20.53 5.63
N LEU A 257 -22.60 -20.15 4.82
CA LEU A 257 -22.44 -19.97 3.38
C LEU A 257 -21.41 -18.88 3.06
N TYR A 258 -21.45 -17.76 3.78
CA TYR A 258 -20.53 -16.66 3.59
C TYR A 258 -19.09 -17.01 3.97
N ILE A 259 -18.88 -17.79 5.04
CA ILE A 259 -17.53 -18.28 5.42
C ILE A 259 -16.91 -19.06 4.25
N LYS A 260 -17.69 -19.95 3.63
CA LYS A 260 -17.25 -20.72 2.46
C LYS A 260 -16.97 -19.81 1.25
N GLU A 261 -17.86 -18.86 0.99
CA GLU A 261 -17.73 -17.93 -0.15
C GLU A 261 -16.54 -16.98 -0.01
N CYS A 262 -16.31 -16.39 1.16
CA CYS A 262 -15.17 -15.49 1.38
C CYS A 262 -13.85 -16.20 1.68
N LYS A 263 -13.82 -17.53 1.83
CA LYS A 263 -12.60 -18.29 2.12
C LYS A 263 -11.39 -17.91 1.27
N PRO A 264 -11.51 -17.62 -0.04
CA PRO A 264 -10.38 -17.19 -0.87
C PRO A 264 -9.62 -15.95 -0.35
N ILE A 265 -10.30 -15.00 0.33
CA ILE A 265 -9.68 -13.76 0.84
C ILE A 265 -8.82 -13.98 2.08
N ARG A 266 -9.03 -15.08 2.80
CA ARG A 266 -8.32 -15.39 4.06
C ARG A 266 -6.91 -15.89 3.74
N PHE A 267 -5.90 -15.19 4.25
CA PHE A 267 -4.51 -15.58 4.06
C PHE A 267 -3.65 -15.18 5.26
N ASP A 268 -3.10 -16.19 5.94
CA ASP A 268 -2.26 -16.01 7.12
C ASP A 268 -0.75 -16.21 6.82
N GLY A 269 -0.38 -16.49 5.55
CA GLY A 269 0.99 -16.79 5.13
C GLY A 269 1.83 -15.57 4.69
N ASN A 270 3.01 -15.82 4.10
CA ASN A 270 3.91 -14.77 3.63
C ASN A 270 3.36 -14.07 2.37
N GLY A 271 2.93 -12.81 2.48
CA GLY A 271 2.37 -12.05 1.36
C GLY A 271 3.37 -11.66 0.27
N TYR A 272 4.68 -11.78 0.51
CA TYR A 272 5.71 -11.38 -0.47
C TYR A 272 6.07 -12.46 -1.47
N SER A 273 5.68 -13.70 -1.19
CA SER A 273 6.14 -14.85 -1.95
C SER A 273 5.51 -14.88 -3.35
N ASP A 274 6.26 -15.34 -4.35
CA ASP A 274 5.71 -15.50 -5.70
C ASP A 274 4.63 -16.59 -5.75
N GLU A 275 4.73 -17.58 -4.86
CA GLU A 275 3.69 -18.59 -4.64
C GLU A 275 2.36 -17.95 -4.23
N TRP A 276 2.38 -16.93 -3.35
CA TRP A 276 1.17 -16.22 -2.97
C TRP A 276 0.56 -15.46 -4.16
N LYS A 277 1.37 -14.84 -5.03
CA LYS A 277 0.86 -14.15 -6.22
C LYS A 277 0.12 -15.10 -7.16
N GLU A 278 0.69 -16.29 -7.40
CA GLU A 278 0.05 -17.32 -8.21
C GLU A 278 -1.21 -17.88 -7.55
N GLU A 279 -1.15 -18.14 -6.24
CA GLU A 279 -2.25 -18.66 -5.47
C GLU A 279 -3.42 -17.67 -5.39
N ALA A 280 -3.15 -16.40 -5.09
CA ALA A 280 -4.14 -15.34 -5.05
C ALA A 280 -4.89 -15.21 -6.37
N LYS A 281 -4.18 -15.32 -7.50
CA LYS A 281 -4.80 -15.33 -8.84
C LYS A 281 -5.70 -16.54 -9.04
N LYS A 282 -5.28 -17.74 -8.62
CA LYS A 282 -6.12 -18.97 -8.66
C LYS A 282 -7.36 -18.84 -7.78
N ARG A 283 -7.24 -18.12 -6.66
CA ARG A 283 -8.31 -17.79 -5.71
C ARG A 283 -9.26 -16.69 -6.21
N GLY A 284 -9.01 -16.08 -7.37
CA GLY A 284 -9.84 -15.02 -7.94
C GLY A 284 -9.66 -13.65 -7.29
N LEU A 285 -8.56 -13.44 -6.56
CA LEU A 285 -8.21 -12.12 -6.01
C LEU A 285 -7.61 -11.24 -7.10
N ASP A 286 -7.82 -9.93 -6.99
CA ASP A 286 -7.28 -8.98 -7.94
C ASP A 286 -5.77 -8.81 -7.76
N CYS A 287 -5.00 -9.30 -8.74
CA CYS A 287 -3.54 -9.24 -8.79
C CYS A 287 -3.01 -8.22 -9.82
N GLU A 288 -3.85 -7.33 -10.35
CA GLU A 288 -3.38 -6.24 -11.23
C GLU A 288 -2.35 -5.37 -10.52
N THR A 289 -1.30 -4.99 -11.25
CA THR A 289 -0.14 -4.20 -10.78
C THR A 289 -0.05 -2.83 -11.44
N SER A 290 -0.66 -2.66 -12.62
CA SER A 290 -0.69 -1.40 -13.33
C SER A 290 -1.61 -0.40 -12.61
N VAL A 291 -1.02 0.61 -11.96
CA VAL A 291 -1.78 1.63 -11.21
C VAL A 291 -2.93 2.24 -12.04
N PRO A 292 -2.74 2.64 -13.31
CA PRO A 292 -3.83 3.12 -14.14
C PRO A 292 -4.95 2.11 -14.36
N LEU A 293 -4.66 0.81 -14.50
CA LEU A 293 -5.69 -0.22 -14.69
C LEU A 293 -6.41 -0.55 -13.38
N ILE A 294 -5.71 -0.53 -12.25
CA ILE A 294 -6.32 -0.75 -10.92
C ILE A 294 -7.43 0.28 -10.68
N TYR A 295 -7.25 1.52 -11.13
CA TYR A 295 -8.26 2.58 -11.01
C TYR A 295 -9.59 2.25 -11.70
N ASP A 296 -9.62 1.38 -12.71
CA ASP A 296 -10.87 0.95 -13.36
C ASP A 296 -11.85 0.29 -12.39
N ALA A 297 -11.38 -0.23 -11.25
CA ALA A 297 -12.24 -0.83 -10.24
C ALA A 297 -13.27 0.16 -9.67
N TYR A 298 -12.99 1.47 -9.65
CA TYR A 298 -13.96 2.50 -9.25
C TYR A 298 -15.16 2.60 -10.19
N THR A 299 -14.95 2.36 -11.49
CA THR A 299 -15.95 2.48 -12.55
C THR A 299 -16.48 1.12 -13.03
N SER A 300 -16.17 0.04 -12.31
CA SER A 300 -16.78 -1.27 -12.58
C SER A 300 -18.28 -1.23 -12.27
N ASP A 301 -19.08 -1.99 -13.03
CA ASP A 301 -20.53 -2.11 -12.81
C ASP A 301 -20.90 -2.42 -11.36
N GLN A 302 -20.09 -3.25 -10.70
CA GLN A 302 -20.30 -3.63 -9.31
C GLN A 302 -20.11 -2.43 -8.37
N SER A 303 -19.05 -1.64 -8.57
CA SER A 303 -18.77 -0.44 -7.78
C SER A 303 -19.81 0.64 -8.03
N VAL A 304 -20.13 0.95 -9.30
CA VAL A 304 -21.12 1.97 -9.66
C VAL A 304 -22.48 1.69 -9.03
N LYS A 305 -23.00 0.47 -9.23
CA LYS A 305 -24.29 0.06 -8.64
C LYS A 305 -24.28 0.14 -7.11
N MET A 306 -23.16 -0.23 -6.48
CA MET A 306 -23.04 -0.16 -5.02
C MET A 306 -23.10 1.28 -4.51
N PHE A 307 -22.30 2.18 -5.08
CA PHE A 307 -22.23 3.57 -4.67
C PHE A 307 -23.57 4.30 -4.90
N GLU A 308 -24.21 4.05 -6.03
CA GLU A 308 -25.51 4.65 -6.37
C GLU A 308 -26.63 4.15 -5.46
N ARG A 309 -26.69 2.84 -5.24
CA ARG A 309 -27.67 2.21 -4.35
C ARG A 309 -27.61 2.77 -2.93
N LEU A 310 -26.39 3.09 -2.46
CA LEU A 310 -26.17 3.65 -1.14
C LEU A 310 -26.28 5.19 -1.10
N GLY A 311 -26.46 5.85 -2.23
CA GLY A 311 -26.56 7.31 -2.32
C GLY A 311 -25.28 8.04 -1.91
N VAL A 312 -24.12 7.39 -2.07
CA VAL A 312 -22.83 7.96 -1.65
C VAL A 312 -22.15 8.70 -2.81
N LEU A 313 -22.13 8.08 -3.99
CA LEU A 313 -21.66 8.69 -5.24
C LEU A 313 -22.51 8.18 -6.41
N ASN A 314 -22.68 8.99 -7.44
CA ASN A 314 -23.27 8.56 -8.71
C ASN A 314 -22.20 8.16 -9.74
N GLU A 315 -22.62 7.51 -10.82
CA GLU A 315 -21.74 7.07 -11.92
C GLU A 315 -20.84 8.22 -12.44
N ARG A 316 -21.43 9.39 -12.71
CA ARG A 316 -20.69 10.55 -13.22
C ARG A 316 -19.59 11.02 -12.25
N GLU A 317 -19.87 11.02 -10.95
CA GLU A 317 -18.90 11.39 -9.92
C GLU A 317 -17.75 10.37 -9.81
N LEU A 318 -18.04 9.07 -10.00
CA LEU A 318 -17.02 8.02 -10.02
C LEU A 318 -16.09 8.18 -11.23
N HIS A 319 -16.65 8.39 -12.43
CA HIS A 319 -15.86 8.64 -13.63
C HIS A 319 -15.00 9.91 -13.49
N ALA A 320 -15.55 11.01 -12.99
CA ALA A 320 -14.81 12.26 -12.79
C ALA A 320 -13.67 12.09 -11.78
N ARG A 321 -13.88 11.35 -10.68
CA ARG A 321 -12.82 11.01 -9.72
C ARG A 321 -11.72 10.19 -10.38
N ASN A 322 -12.09 9.19 -11.19
CA ASN A 322 -11.12 8.34 -11.86
C ASN A 322 -10.24 9.12 -12.85
N GLU A 323 -10.85 10.03 -13.60
CA GLU A 323 -10.14 10.95 -14.49
C GLU A 323 -9.07 11.76 -13.74
N VAL A 324 -9.43 12.34 -12.60
CA VAL A 324 -8.49 13.07 -11.74
C VAL A 324 -7.37 12.16 -11.22
N MET A 325 -7.67 10.89 -10.90
CA MET A 325 -6.65 9.92 -10.46
C MET A 325 -5.66 9.59 -11.58
N TRP A 326 -6.13 9.32 -12.80
CA TRP A 326 -5.25 9.11 -13.97
C TRP A 326 -4.41 10.33 -14.30
N GLU A 327 -4.99 11.53 -14.25
CA GLU A 327 -4.23 12.77 -14.45
C GLU A 327 -3.16 12.96 -13.38
N THR A 328 -3.50 12.71 -12.12
CA THR A 328 -2.59 12.87 -10.98
C THR A 328 -1.42 11.89 -11.13
N TYR A 329 -1.70 10.63 -11.42
CA TYR A 329 -0.68 9.62 -11.69
C TYR A 329 0.24 10.06 -12.84
N THR A 330 -0.35 10.43 -13.97
CA THR A 330 0.38 10.90 -15.16
C THR A 330 1.32 12.05 -14.83
N LYS A 331 0.81 13.08 -14.14
CA LYS A 331 1.60 14.27 -13.77
C LYS A 331 2.74 13.92 -12.82
N LYS A 332 2.54 12.98 -11.88
CA LYS A 332 3.59 12.54 -10.96
C LYS A 332 4.71 11.81 -11.69
N ILE A 333 4.40 10.78 -12.48
CA ILE A 333 5.41 10.07 -13.29
C ILE A 333 6.09 11.02 -14.27
N GLN A 334 5.35 11.97 -14.86
CA GLN A 334 5.93 12.99 -15.73
C GLN A 334 6.96 13.87 -15.01
N ILE A 335 6.66 14.34 -13.80
CA ILE A 335 7.59 15.17 -13.01
C ILE A 335 8.82 14.36 -12.65
N GLU A 336 8.66 13.13 -12.18
CA GLU A 336 9.77 12.23 -11.84
C GLU A 336 10.68 11.97 -13.05
N ALA A 337 10.09 11.67 -14.22
CA ALA A 337 10.84 11.50 -15.47
C ALA A 337 11.64 12.76 -15.85
N ARG A 338 11.02 13.94 -15.71
CA ARG A 338 11.67 15.22 -16.03
C ARG A 338 12.83 15.51 -15.10
N VAL A 339 12.60 15.37 -13.79
CA VAL A 339 13.63 15.62 -12.77
C VAL A 339 14.78 14.62 -12.91
N LEU A 340 14.49 13.33 -13.10
CA LEU A 340 15.53 12.32 -13.31
C LEU A 340 16.37 12.63 -14.55
N GLY A 341 15.73 12.92 -15.68
CA GLY A 341 16.43 13.26 -16.92
C GLY A 341 17.28 14.53 -16.77
N ASP A 342 16.74 15.58 -16.15
CA ASP A 342 17.43 16.84 -15.91
C ASP A 342 18.64 16.66 -14.98
N LEU A 343 18.46 15.99 -13.83
CA LEU A 343 19.55 15.69 -12.90
C LEU A 343 20.64 14.82 -13.55
N SER A 344 20.24 13.79 -14.30
CA SER A 344 21.20 12.93 -15.00
C SER A 344 22.04 13.70 -16.01
N MET A 345 21.41 14.50 -16.87
CA MET A 345 22.10 15.22 -17.96
C MET A 345 22.89 16.44 -17.47
N ASN A 346 22.36 17.19 -16.51
CA ASN A 346 22.91 18.49 -16.12
C ASN A 346 23.76 18.45 -14.84
N HIS A 347 23.62 17.42 -14.00
CA HIS A 347 24.38 17.31 -12.76
C HIS A 347 25.29 16.08 -12.73
N ILE A 348 24.78 14.89 -13.04
CA ILE A 348 25.53 13.64 -12.90
C ILE A 348 26.57 13.45 -14.02
N ILE A 349 26.13 13.51 -15.28
CA ILE A 349 27.00 13.29 -16.44
C ILE A 349 28.18 14.28 -16.45
N PRO A 350 27.99 15.60 -16.26
CA PRO A 350 29.10 16.55 -16.31
C PRO A 350 30.20 16.24 -15.29
N VAL A 351 29.81 15.88 -14.05
CA VAL A 351 30.76 15.49 -13.00
C VAL A 351 31.48 14.18 -13.36
N ALA A 352 30.76 13.19 -13.87
CA ALA A 352 31.36 11.92 -14.30
C ALA A 352 32.34 12.11 -15.46
N THR A 353 32.02 12.95 -16.45
CA THR A 353 32.90 13.31 -17.56
C THR A 353 34.13 14.08 -17.09
N GLN A 354 33.97 14.99 -16.12
CA GLN A 354 35.09 15.71 -15.52
C GLN A 354 36.06 14.74 -14.83
N TYR A 355 35.53 13.83 -14.01
CA TYR A 355 36.35 12.81 -13.34
C TYR A 355 37.03 11.87 -14.35
N GLN A 356 36.30 11.44 -15.39
CA GLN A 356 36.87 10.65 -16.48
C GLN A 356 38.04 11.37 -17.18
N SER A 357 37.92 12.68 -17.39
CA SER A 357 38.97 13.49 -18.01
C SER A 357 40.24 13.53 -17.14
N MET A 358 40.09 13.59 -15.82
CA MET A 358 41.23 13.51 -14.89
C MET A 358 41.94 12.16 -14.96
N LEU A 359 41.19 11.06 -15.03
CA LEU A 359 41.77 9.73 -15.20
C LEU A 359 42.51 9.57 -16.54
N LEU A 360 41.92 10.10 -17.61
CA LEU A 360 42.53 10.09 -18.94
C LEU A 360 43.84 10.89 -18.98
N ASP A 361 43.88 12.07 -18.34
CA ASP A 361 45.08 12.89 -18.24
C ASP A 361 46.19 12.18 -17.44
N ASN A 362 45.84 11.50 -16.34
CA ASN A 362 46.77 10.67 -15.59
C ASN A 362 47.36 9.54 -16.46
N LEU A 363 46.51 8.82 -17.20
CA LEU A 363 46.93 7.76 -18.10
C LEU A 363 47.86 8.29 -19.20
N PHE A 364 47.54 9.44 -19.80
CA PHE A 364 48.37 10.10 -20.80
C PHE A 364 49.75 10.47 -20.22
N LYS A 365 49.77 11.11 -19.04
CA LYS A 365 51.01 11.50 -18.35
C LYS A 365 51.86 10.29 -17.96
N MET A 366 51.27 9.19 -17.51
CA MET A 366 52.01 7.95 -17.21
C MET A 366 52.72 7.39 -18.44
N ARG A 367 52.05 7.40 -19.61
CA ARG A 367 52.65 6.96 -20.87
C ARG A 367 53.78 7.87 -21.36
N ALA A 368 53.75 9.15 -21.00
CA ALA A 368 54.82 10.10 -21.33
C ALA A 368 56.07 9.93 -20.44
N VAL A 369 55.90 9.44 -19.20
CA VAL A 369 56.99 9.35 -18.21
C VAL A 369 57.63 7.95 -18.16
N PHE A 370 56.86 6.89 -18.37
CA PHE A 370 57.33 5.50 -18.24
C PHE A 370 57.44 4.79 -19.60
N GLU A 371 58.34 3.82 -19.68
CA GLU A 371 58.44 2.90 -20.82
C GLU A 371 57.11 2.16 -21.06
N GLU A 372 56.81 1.86 -22.32
CA GLU A 372 55.48 1.41 -22.77
C GLU A 372 54.93 0.22 -21.97
N GLN A 373 55.73 -0.82 -21.74
CA GLN A 373 55.29 -2.00 -21.01
C GLN A 373 54.97 -1.69 -19.54
N LYS A 374 55.78 -0.83 -18.92
CA LYS A 374 55.57 -0.39 -17.53
C LYS A 374 54.37 0.52 -17.41
N ALA A 375 54.20 1.47 -18.34
CA ALA A 375 53.04 2.35 -18.40
C ALA A 375 51.74 1.56 -18.57
N ARG A 376 51.69 0.60 -19.50
CA ARG A 376 50.52 -0.28 -19.72
C ARG A 376 50.13 -1.07 -18.48
N ASN A 377 51.12 -1.60 -17.75
CA ASN A 377 50.88 -2.35 -16.52
C ASN A 377 50.36 -1.46 -15.39
N LEU A 378 50.94 -0.26 -15.23
CA LEU A 378 50.54 0.69 -14.18
C LEU A 378 49.16 1.32 -14.42
N SER A 379 48.81 1.61 -15.68
CA SER A 379 47.55 2.30 -16.03
C SER A 379 46.39 1.34 -16.37
N LYS A 380 46.55 0.03 -16.14
CA LYS A 380 45.57 -0.98 -16.56
C LYS A 380 44.21 -0.76 -15.91
N GLU A 381 44.19 -0.54 -14.59
CA GLU A 381 42.96 -0.34 -13.83
C GLU A 381 42.28 1.00 -14.18
N ASP A 382 43.08 2.06 -14.38
CA ASP A 382 42.57 3.37 -14.82
C ASP A 382 41.86 3.26 -16.18
N ALA A 383 42.45 2.53 -17.13
CA ALA A 383 41.83 2.30 -18.44
C ALA A 383 40.48 1.59 -18.32
N VAL A 384 40.39 0.53 -17.50
CA VAL A 384 39.14 -0.19 -17.23
C VAL A 384 38.10 0.74 -16.58
N LEU A 385 38.52 1.62 -15.67
CA LEU A 385 37.63 2.56 -15.01
C LEU A 385 37.07 3.60 -15.99
N ILE A 386 37.92 4.14 -16.86
CA ILE A 386 37.55 5.08 -17.92
C ILE A 386 36.49 4.46 -18.85
N GLU A 387 36.69 3.20 -19.27
CA GLU A 387 35.73 2.46 -20.10
C GLU A 387 34.39 2.25 -19.40
N LYS A 388 34.41 1.89 -18.11
CA LYS A 388 33.19 1.74 -17.29
C LYS A 388 32.41 3.05 -17.18
N ILE A 389 33.10 4.16 -16.89
CA ILE A 389 32.47 5.49 -16.82
C ILE A 389 31.84 5.85 -18.17
N ALA A 390 32.57 5.66 -19.28
CA ALA A 390 32.05 5.91 -20.62
C ALA A 390 30.77 5.12 -20.92
N SER A 391 30.78 3.82 -20.59
CA SER A 391 29.64 2.93 -20.80
C SER A 391 28.41 3.36 -19.98
N HIS A 392 28.60 3.72 -18.71
CA HIS A 392 27.52 4.21 -17.86
C HIS A 392 26.96 5.54 -18.35
N ILE A 393 27.81 6.52 -18.71
CA ILE A 393 27.38 7.81 -19.27
C ILE A 393 26.55 7.57 -20.54
N SER A 394 27.09 6.81 -21.50
CA SER A 394 26.41 6.53 -22.77
C SER A 394 25.06 5.85 -22.57
N THR A 395 24.97 4.92 -21.61
CA THR A 395 23.70 4.23 -21.31
C THR A 395 22.69 5.18 -20.68
N ILE A 396 23.11 6.06 -19.76
CA ILE A 396 22.26 7.10 -19.17
C ILE A 396 21.73 8.02 -20.27
N GLU A 397 22.60 8.59 -21.11
CA GLU A 397 22.20 9.51 -22.19
C GLU A 397 21.19 8.87 -23.16
N THR A 398 21.48 7.63 -23.58
CA THR A 398 20.60 6.90 -24.50
C THR A 398 19.22 6.68 -23.89
N ASN A 399 19.15 6.25 -22.63
CA ASN A 399 17.88 5.97 -21.96
C ASN A 399 17.12 7.25 -21.59
N VAL A 400 17.82 8.34 -21.22
CA VAL A 400 17.16 9.64 -20.99
C VAL A 400 16.54 10.16 -22.29
N ASN A 401 17.25 10.07 -23.41
CA ASN A 401 16.70 10.48 -24.72
C ASN A 401 15.48 9.62 -25.11
N ALA A 402 15.58 8.30 -24.98
CA ALA A 402 14.47 7.38 -25.26
C ALA A 402 13.26 7.65 -24.33
N MET A 403 13.48 7.88 -23.04
CA MET A 403 12.45 8.26 -22.07
C MET A 403 11.77 9.57 -22.45
N VAL A 404 12.55 10.57 -22.89
CA VAL A 404 12.02 11.87 -23.33
C VAL A 404 11.14 11.69 -24.57
N ASP A 405 11.53 10.84 -25.52
CA ASP A 405 10.74 10.56 -26.71
C ASP A 405 9.47 9.76 -26.41
N ALA A 406 9.55 8.73 -25.56
CA ALA A 406 8.37 8.02 -25.05
C ALA A 406 7.38 8.99 -24.39
N ARG A 407 7.89 9.91 -23.57
CA ARG A 407 7.09 10.98 -22.95
C ARG A 407 6.46 11.91 -23.99
N LYS A 408 7.17 12.28 -25.08
CA LYS A 408 6.59 13.10 -26.17
C LYS A 408 5.43 12.39 -26.85
N VAL A 409 5.53 11.07 -27.07
CA VAL A 409 4.45 10.26 -27.64
C VAL A 409 3.27 10.19 -26.69
N ALA A 410 3.51 9.81 -25.42
CA ALA A 410 2.46 9.69 -24.41
C ALA A 410 1.68 11.01 -24.18
N ASN A 411 2.35 12.16 -24.26
CA ASN A 411 1.69 13.47 -24.08
C ASN A 411 0.71 13.85 -25.20
N LYS A 412 0.78 13.19 -26.36
CA LYS A 412 -0.14 13.44 -27.49
C LYS A 412 -1.44 12.63 -27.38
N ILE A 413 -1.53 11.72 -26.42
CA ILE A 413 -2.75 10.94 -26.18
C ILE A 413 -3.76 11.87 -25.50
N ASP A 414 -4.97 12.02 -26.02
CA ASP A 414 -5.95 12.91 -25.38
C ASP A 414 -6.61 12.26 -24.16
N ASP A 415 -7.02 11.00 -24.29
CA ASP A 415 -7.69 10.25 -23.23
C ASP A 415 -6.81 10.07 -21.98
N ALA A 416 -7.33 10.42 -20.81
CA ALA A 416 -6.60 10.42 -19.56
C ALA A 416 -6.14 9.01 -19.14
N ARG A 417 -7.00 8.00 -19.32
CA ARG A 417 -6.71 6.59 -18.96
C ARG A 417 -5.61 6.03 -19.86
N GLN A 418 -5.75 6.17 -21.18
CA GLN A 418 -4.74 5.71 -22.14
C GLN A 418 -3.40 6.42 -21.96
N LYS A 419 -3.42 7.73 -21.65
CA LYS A 419 -2.21 8.49 -21.32
C LYS A 419 -1.54 7.93 -20.07
N ALA A 420 -2.30 7.69 -18.99
CA ALA A 420 -1.75 7.13 -17.77
C ALA A 420 -1.13 5.73 -17.98
N ILE A 421 -1.79 4.87 -18.75
CA ILE A 421 -1.26 3.56 -19.16
C ILE A 421 0.05 3.72 -19.95
N ALA A 422 0.09 4.62 -20.94
CA ALA A 422 1.32 4.86 -21.71
C ALA A 422 2.48 5.32 -20.82
N TYR A 423 2.23 6.17 -19.82
CA TYR A 423 3.25 6.56 -18.84
C TYR A 423 3.73 5.37 -17.99
N HIS A 424 2.80 4.53 -17.52
CA HIS A 424 3.14 3.32 -16.77
C HIS A 424 3.97 2.34 -17.60
N ASP A 425 3.53 2.03 -18.82
CA ASP A 425 4.11 0.95 -19.64
C ASP A 425 5.37 1.36 -20.41
N THR A 426 5.50 2.65 -20.76
CA THR A 426 6.54 3.11 -21.69
C THR A 426 7.45 4.20 -21.14
N VAL A 427 7.10 4.89 -20.04
CA VAL A 427 7.93 5.96 -19.47
C VAL A 427 8.56 5.52 -18.15
N ALA A 428 7.76 5.03 -17.20
CA ALA A 428 8.23 4.59 -15.89
C ALA A 428 9.36 3.52 -15.93
N PRO A 429 9.39 2.55 -16.88
CA PRO A 429 10.44 1.53 -16.90
C PRO A 429 11.87 2.07 -17.09
N PHE A 430 12.01 3.28 -17.66
CA PHE A 430 13.33 3.91 -17.81
C PHE A 430 13.95 4.32 -16.47
N PHE A 431 13.15 4.51 -15.42
CA PHE A 431 13.62 5.09 -14.16
C PHE A 431 14.66 4.19 -13.50
N ASP A 432 14.37 2.88 -13.40
CA ASP A 432 15.28 1.92 -12.79
C ASP A 432 16.56 1.72 -13.60
N ILE A 433 16.47 1.75 -14.93
CA ILE A 433 17.63 1.62 -15.83
C ILE A 433 18.58 2.81 -15.64
N ILE A 434 18.05 4.03 -15.73
CA ILE A 434 18.84 5.27 -15.58
C ILE A 434 19.45 5.31 -14.17
N ARG A 435 18.62 5.09 -13.15
CA ARG A 435 19.03 5.09 -11.75
C ARG A 435 20.16 4.10 -11.49
N TYR A 436 20.06 2.87 -11.99
CA TYR A 436 21.10 1.85 -11.81
C TYR A 436 22.47 2.36 -12.25
N HIS A 437 22.55 3.00 -13.41
CA HIS A 437 23.81 3.52 -13.93
C HIS A 437 24.31 4.76 -13.16
N VAL A 438 23.41 5.63 -12.70
CA VAL A 438 23.75 6.74 -11.80
C VAL A 438 24.35 6.20 -10.49
N ASP A 439 23.71 5.21 -9.89
CA ASP A 439 24.17 4.58 -8.64
C ASP A 439 25.54 3.89 -8.84
N LYS A 440 25.82 3.32 -10.02
CA LYS A 440 27.16 2.78 -10.34
C LYS A 440 28.22 3.88 -10.49
N LEU A 441 27.87 5.02 -11.09
CA LEU A 441 28.78 6.17 -11.17
C LEU A 441 29.08 6.75 -9.78
N GLU A 442 28.12 6.79 -8.86
CA GLU A 442 28.32 7.27 -7.49
C GLU A 442 29.43 6.53 -6.74
N LEU A 443 29.59 5.24 -7.02
CA LEU A 443 30.62 4.38 -6.41
C LEU A 443 32.02 4.57 -7.03
N ILE A 444 32.08 5.09 -8.25
CA ILE A 444 33.31 5.23 -9.04
C ILE A 444 33.88 6.64 -8.93
N VAL A 445 33.02 7.65 -9.01
CA VAL A 445 33.40 9.06 -9.00
C VAL A 445 33.84 9.48 -7.60
N ASP A 446 34.88 10.33 -7.52
CA ASP A 446 35.34 10.88 -6.26
C ASP A 446 34.19 11.54 -5.48
N ASN A 447 34.11 11.19 -4.20
CA ASN A 447 33.12 11.71 -3.29
C ASN A 447 33.16 13.23 -3.16
N GLN A 448 34.33 13.86 -3.30
CA GLN A 448 34.44 15.32 -3.23
C GLN A 448 33.81 16.02 -4.43
N MET A 449 33.69 15.31 -5.56
CA MET A 449 33.11 15.84 -6.79
C MET A 449 31.63 15.51 -6.92
N TRP A 450 31.16 14.44 -6.28
CA TRP A 450 29.80 13.94 -6.44
C TRP A 450 28.76 15.02 -6.03
N PRO A 451 27.80 15.37 -6.91
CA PRO A 451 27.02 16.59 -6.76
C PRO A 451 25.85 16.47 -5.78
N LEU A 452 25.47 15.25 -5.39
CA LEU A 452 24.31 14.99 -4.53
C LEU A 452 24.76 14.43 -3.17
N PRO A 453 24.07 14.77 -2.07
CA PRO A 453 24.28 14.09 -0.80
C PRO A 453 24.04 12.58 -0.96
N LYS A 454 24.97 11.77 -0.47
CA LYS A 454 24.86 10.31 -0.47
C LYS A 454 23.87 9.87 0.60
N TYR A 455 23.32 8.67 0.43
CA TYR A 455 22.37 8.12 1.41
C TYR A 455 22.91 8.08 2.84
N ARG A 456 24.21 7.79 3.02
CA ARG A 456 24.83 7.80 4.35
C ARG A 456 24.75 9.17 5.03
N GLU A 457 24.77 10.25 4.24
CA GLU A 457 24.67 11.62 4.75
C GLU A 457 23.22 11.94 5.09
N LEU A 458 22.29 11.67 4.17
CA LEU A 458 20.86 11.92 4.36
C LEU A 458 20.23 11.11 5.51
N LEU A 459 20.76 9.92 5.81
CA LEU A 459 20.19 9.02 6.81
C LEU A 459 20.84 9.12 8.20
N PHE A 460 22.11 9.52 8.30
CA PHE A 460 22.85 9.43 9.56
C PHE A 460 23.66 10.66 9.93
N ILE A 461 23.99 11.54 8.99
CA ILE A 461 24.82 12.71 9.26
C ILE A 461 23.87 13.87 9.52
N SER A 462 23.59 14.09 10.82
CA SER A 462 22.86 15.25 11.35
C SER A 462 23.79 16.43 11.62
#